data_AF-A0A149TVT3-F1
#
_entry.id   AF-A0A149TVT3-F1
#
_cell.length_a   1.000
_cell.length_b   1.000
_cell.length_c   1.000
_cell.angle_alpha   90.00
_cell.angle_beta   90.00
_cell.angle_gamma   90.00
#
_symmetry.space_group_name_H-M   'P 1'
#
loop_
_entity.id
_entity.type
_entity.pdbx_description
1 polymer ?
#
loop_
_entity_poly.entity_id
_entity_poly.type
_entity_poly.pdbx_seq_one_letter_code
_entity_poly.pdbx_strand_id
1 'polypeptide(L)'
;MRSINRRDAFTALGATALAGIAAAGFAKPETQTAAPVAKPEGHSPIIKARDDYFSARADIERIRGEPAAVPSHPDHADYEKRNLTACEKMWNSVGFLAHTAAKNLHDLKAKADVANLEFPEYCDAFVMDASSDEVQLAISVIADLVRLCPPVALDGYKKPSSLFS
;
A
#
# COMPACT_ATOMS: atom_id res chain seq x y z
N MET A 1 5.72 1.79 -39.41
CA MET A 1 5.89 1.39 -38.00
C MET A 1 6.02 2.65 -37.16
N ARG A 2 5.00 2.99 -36.35
CA ARG A 2 5.08 4.06 -35.34
C ARG A 2 4.77 3.44 -33.99
N SER A 3 5.78 3.48 -33.12
CA SER A 3 5.75 3.05 -31.73
C SER A 3 4.78 3.95 -30.96
N ILE A 4 3.74 3.36 -30.36
CA ILE A 4 2.88 4.06 -29.40
C ILE A 4 3.53 3.95 -28.03
N ASN A 5 3.85 5.12 -27.48
CA ASN A 5 4.58 5.33 -26.24
C ASN A 5 3.71 4.87 -25.05
N ARG A 6 4.17 3.90 -24.25
CA ARG A 6 3.41 3.34 -23.10
C ARG A 6 3.15 4.36 -21.98
N ARG A 7 3.76 5.55 -22.03
CA ARG A 7 3.57 6.63 -21.05
C ARG A 7 2.24 7.36 -21.19
N ASP A 8 1.59 7.35 -22.36
CA ASP A 8 0.35 8.12 -22.57
C ASP A 8 -0.91 7.38 -22.09
N ALA A 9 -0.84 6.07 -21.85
CA ALA A 9 -1.99 5.28 -21.39
C ALA A 9 -2.30 5.47 -19.90
N PHE A 10 -1.32 5.87 -19.08
CA PHE A 10 -1.51 5.98 -17.62
C PHE A 10 -1.87 7.40 -17.16
N THR A 11 -1.54 8.44 -17.94
CA THR A 11 -1.87 9.82 -17.58
C THR A 11 -3.37 10.12 -17.69
N ALA A 12 -4.09 9.41 -18.57
CA ALA A 12 -5.53 9.61 -18.77
C ALA A 12 -6.42 9.04 -17.64
N LEU A 13 -5.92 8.08 -16.85
CA LEU A 13 -6.63 7.52 -15.68
C LEU A 13 -6.39 8.31 -14.39
N GLY A 14 -5.33 9.12 -14.33
CA GLY A 14 -4.99 9.93 -13.15
C GLY A 14 -5.76 11.25 -13.01
N ALA A 15 -6.29 11.79 -14.11
CA ALA A 15 -6.84 13.15 -14.13
C ALA A 15 -8.37 13.25 -13.88
N THR A 16 -9.14 12.17 -14.07
CA THR A 16 -10.60 12.21 -13.92
C THR A 16 -11.10 11.85 -12.51
N ALA A 17 -10.28 11.23 -11.66
CA ALA A 17 -10.68 10.88 -10.30
C ALA A 17 -10.65 12.06 -9.30
N LEU A 18 -9.90 13.12 -9.61
CA LEU A 18 -9.67 14.24 -8.68
C LEU A 18 -10.70 15.39 -8.82
N ALA A 19 -11.49 15.41 -9.89
CA ALA A 19 -12.53 16.44 -10.08
C ALA A 19 -13.88 16.10 -9.39
N GLY A 20 -14.06 14.87 -8.90
CA GLY A 20 -15.33 14.40 -8.33
C GLY A 20 -15.55 14.66 -6.84
N ILE A 21 -14.51 15.02 -6.08
CA ILE A 21 -14.61 15.11 -4.60
C ILE A 21 -14.90 16.55 -4.12
N ALA A 22 -14.76 17.55 -4.98
CA ALA A 22 -14.86 18.95 -4.56
C ALA A 22 -16.29 19.55 -4.55
N ALA A 23 -17.31 18.85 -5.07
CA ALA A 23 -18.63 19.46 -5.35
C ALA A 23 -19.81 18.98 -4.49
N ALA A 24 -19.59 18.14 -3.47
CA ALA A 24 -20.68 17.63 -2.62
C ALA A 24 -20.70 18.21 -1.19
N GLY A 25 -20.09 19.38 -0.96
CA GLY A 25 -19.84 19.89 0.40
C GLY A 25 -20.36 21.28 0.75
N PHE A 26 -20.98 22.04 -0.16
CA PHE A 26 -21.41 23.41 0.14
C PHE A 26 -22.85 23.68 -0.28
N ALA A 27 -23.79 23.21 0.53
CA ALA A 27 -25.17 23.70 0.57
C ALA A 27 -25.57 24.03 2.02
N LYS A 28 -25.25 25.26 2.40
CA LYS A 28 -25.82 26.13 3.46
C LYS A 28 -25.87 25.69 4.94
N PRO A 29 -25.78 26.68 5.87
CA PRO A 29 -25.55 26.48 7.29
C PRO A 29 -26.85 26.41 8.09
N GLU A 30 -26.72 26.13 9.39
CA GLU A 30 -27.74 26.17 10.45
C GLU A 30 -28.39 24.83 10.80
N THR A 31 -27.70 24.06 11.66
CA THR A 31 -28.27 23.58 12.92
C THR A 31 -27.18 22.88 13.73
N GLN A 32 -26.92 23.40 14.94
CA GLN A 32 -26.15 22.70 15.96
C GLN A 32 -26.88 21.40 16.30
N THR A 33 -26.43 20.29 15.70
CA THR A 33 -26.85 18.95 16.11
C THR A 33 -25.60 18.12 16.26
N ALA A 34 -25.47 17.53 17.44
CA ALA A 34 -24.32 16.81 17.95
C ALA A 34 -23.46 16.13 16.88
N ALA A 35 -22.15 16.40 16.92
CA ALA A 35 -21.17 15.67 16.12
C ALA A 35 -21.44 14.15 16.29
N PRO A 36 -21.60 13.39 15.19
CA PRO A 36 -21.66 11.95 15.30
C PRO A 36 -20.35 11.53 15.97
N VAL A 37 -20.45 10.98 17.17
CA VAL A 37 -19.33 10.35 17.87
C VAL A 37 -18.71 9.39 16.86
N ALA A 38 -17.51 9.75 16.38
CA ALA A 38 -16.73 8.88 15.52
C ALA A 38 -16.63 7.55 16.26
N LYS A 39 -17.24 6.50 15.69
CA LYS A 39 -17.05 5.14 16.18
C LYS A 39 -15.55 4.93 16.37
N PRO A 40 -15.09 4.32 17.47
CA PRO A 40 -13.69 4.00 17.61
C PRO A 40 -13.34 3.13 16.41
N GLU A 41 -12.52 3.67 15.50
CA GLU A 41 -12.00 2.92 14.38
C GLU A 41 -11.27 1.73 14.99
N GLY A 42 -11.92 0.55 14.91
CA GLY A 42 -11.35 -0.67 15.44
C GLY A 42 -9.95 -0.80 14.85
N HIS A 43 -8.94 -0.83 15.71
CA HIS A 43 -7.54 -0.82 15.31
C HIS A 43 -7.29 -1.89 14.27
N SER A 44 -7.21 -1.48 12.99
CA SER A 44 -6.99 -2.42 11.90
C SER A 44 -5.61 -3.05 12.13
N PRO A 45 -5.53 -4.38 12.20
CA PRO A 45 -4.24 -5.05 12.35
C PRO A 45 -3.32 -4.77 11.15
N ILE A 46 -3.88 -4.48 9.97
CA ILE A 46 -3.14 -4.09 8.77
C ILE A 46 -2.54 -2.68 8.93
N ILE A 47 -3.30 -1.72 9.44
CA ILE A 47 -2.79 -0.36 9.71
C ILE A 47 -1.70 -0.42 10.78
N LYS A 48 -1.90 -1.21 11.84
CA LYS A 48 -0.88 -1.43 12.85
C LYS A 48 0.40 -2.05 12.25
N ALA A 49 0.28 -3.08 11.41
CA ALA A 49 1.43 -3.70 10.77
C ALA A 49 2.19 -2.73 9.85
N ARG A 50 1.47 -1.87 9.12
CA ARG A 50 2.07 -0.76 8.36
C ARG A 50 2.89 0.17 9.27
N ASP A 51 2.32 0.57 10.40
CA ASP A 51 3.02 1.46 11.35
C ASP A 51 4.23 0.80 11.99
N ASP A 52 4.10 -0.47 12.36
CA ASP A 52 5.20 -1.27 12.89
C ASP A 52 6.33 -1.42 11.87
N TYR A 53 6.00 -1.57 10.58
CA TYR A 53 6.97 -1.60 9.48
C TYR A 53 7.74 -0.27 9.37
N PHE A 54 7.03 0.87 9.28
CA PHE A 54 7.69 2.17 9.13
C PHE A 54 8.51 2.57 10.36
N SER A 55 8.02 2.24 11.56
CA SER A 55 8.77 2.41 12.80
C SER A 55 10.05 1.57 12.79
N ALA A 56 9.97 0.30 12.39
CA ALA A 56 11.13 -0.59 12.33
C ALA A 56 12.16 -0.12 11.29
N ARG A 57 11.69 0.34 10.12
CA ARG A 57 12.57 0.90 9.08
C ARG A 57 13.29 2.16 9.56
N ALA A 58 12.58 3.06 10.26
CA ALA A 58 13.19 4.24 10.87
C ALA A 58 14.22 3.87 11.95
N ASP A 59 13.95 2.82 12.75
CA ASP A 59 14.91 2.31 13.73
C ASP A 59 16.17 1.74 13.08
N ILE A 60 16.04 0.99 11.98
CA ILE A 60 17.19 0.48 11.22
C ILE A 60 18.08 1.63 10.73
N GLU A 61 17.48 2.66 10.12
CA GLU A 61 18.24 3.83 9.65
C GLU A 61 18.94 4.56 10.78
N ARG A 62 18.26 4.73 11.92
CA ARG A 62 18.85 5.33 13.12
C ARG A 62 20.02 4.50 13.64
N ILE A 63 19.86 3.18 13.72
CA ILE A 63 20.86 2.25 14.25
C ILE A 63 22.09 2.23 13.33
N ARG A 64 21.92 2.14 12.01
CA ARG A 64 23.04 2.13 11.04
C ARG A 64 23.95 3.35 11.12
N GLY A 65 23.44 4.49 11.59
CA GLY A 65 24.24 5.71 11.79
C GLY A 65 25.12 5.71 13.05
N GLU A 66 24.99 4.70 13.93
CA GLU A 66 25.74 4.66 15.19
C GLU A 66 27.19 4.17 14.99
N PRO A 67 28.18 4.69 15.74
CA PRO A 67 29.57 4.22 15.67
C PRO A 67 29.73 2.72 15.95
N ALA A 68 28.81 2.15 16.74
CA ALA A 68 28.77 0.72 17.08
C ALA A 68 28.48 -0.19 15.87
N ALA A 69 28.11 0.37 14.71
CA ALA A 69 27.97 -0.39 13.47
C ALA A 69 29.29 -1.01 12.99
N VAL A 70 30.44 -0.50 13.44
CA VAL A 70 31.75 -1.02 13.07
C VAL A 70 32.07 -2.28 13.90
N PRO A 71 32.46 -3.41 13.28
CA PRO A 71 32.76 -4.66 14.00
C PRO A 71 33.80 -4.58 15.12
N SER A 72 34.70 -3.61 15.08
CA SER A 72 35.73 -3.39 16.10
C SER A 72 35.26 -2.59 17.31
N HIS A 73 34.04 -2.06 17.31
CA HIS A 73 33.51 -1.26 18.41
C HIS A 73 33.16 -2.16 19.61
N PRO A 74 33.44 -1.75 20.86
CA PRO A 74 33.12 -2.56 22.06
C PRO A 74 31.65 -2.98 22.14
N ASP A 75 30.74 -2.09 21.72
CA ASP A 75 29.29 -2.31 21.76
C ASP A 75 28.72 -2.94 20.47
N HIS A 76 29.56 -3.49 19.59
CA HIS A 76 29.10 -4.02 18.29
C HIS A 76 28.07 -5.15 18.43
N ALA A 77 28.23 -6.03 19.41
CA ALA A 77 27.29 -7.13 19.64
C ALA A 77 25.88 -6.63 20.01
N ASP A 78 25.81 -5.57 20.83
CA ASP A 78 24.52 -4.96 21.21
C ASP A 78 23.91 -4.18 20.04
N TYR A 79 24.75 -3.55 19.20
CA TYR A 79 24.31 -2.99 17.92
C TYR A 79 23.70 -4.06 17.01
N GLU A 80 24.40 -5.17 16.79
CA GLU A 80 23.98 -6.24 15.89
C GLU A 80 22.64 -6.83 16.34
N LYS A 81 22.50 -7.09 17.65
CA LYS A 81 21.25 -7.56 18.23
C LYS A 81 20.08 -6.59 17.99
N ARG A 82 20.27 -5.29 18.23
CA ARG A 82 19.21 -4.29 18.00
C ARG A 82 18.86 -4.18 16.52
N ASN A 83 19.87 -4.17 15.65
CA ASN A 83 19.67 -4.12 14.20
C ASN A 83 18.89 -5.35 13.71
N LEU A 84 19.25 -6.55 14.18
CA LEU A 84 18.55 -7.78 13.84
C LEU A 84 17.08 -7.74 14.32
N THR A 85 16.83 -7.32 15.57
CA THR A 85 15.46 -7.19 16.08
C THR A 85 14.61 -6.20 15.27
N ALA A 86 15.21 -5.09 14.84
CA ALA A 86 14.50 -4.11 13.99
C ALA A 86 14.20 -4.69 12.60
N CYS A 87 15.17 -5.38 11.98
CA CYS A 87 14.96 -6.11 10.73
C CYS A 87 13.86 -7.17 10.85
N GLU A 88 13.88 -8.00 11.90
CA GLU A 88 12.85 -9.01 12.15
C GLU A 88 11.48 -8.38 12.29
N LYS A 89 11.36 -7.26 13.03
CA LYS A 89 10.09 -6.53 13.16
C LYS A 89 9.58 -6.03 11.80
N MET A 90 10.47 -5.47 10.98
CA MET A 90 10.14 -4.98 9.64
C MET A 90 9.62 -6.10 8.75
N TRP A 91 10.36 -7.22 8.66
CA TRP A 91 10.00 -8.34 7.79
C TRP A 91 8.78 -9.11 8.27
N ASN A 92 8.59 -9.26 9.60
CA ASN A 92 7.36 -9.82 10.15
C ASN A 92 6.13 -9.01 9.74
N SER A 93 6.24 -7.68 9.68
CA SER A 93 5.15 -6.83 9.18
C SER A 93 4.91 -7.03 7.68
N VAL A 94 5.96 -7.13 6.85
CA VAL A 94 5.82 -7.40 5.40
C VAL A 94 5.11 -8.73 5.17
N GLY A 95 5.58 -9.80 5.83
CA GLY A 95 4.96 -11.12 5.73
C GLY A 95 3.51 -11.15 6.23
N PHE A 96 3.20 -10.45 7.32
CA PHE A 96 1.81 -10.31 7.78
C PHE A 96 0.92 -9.59 6.76
N LEU A 97 1.40 -8.49 6.18
CA LEU A 97 0.66 -7.71 5.19
C LEU A 97 0.43 -8.51 3.90
N ALA A 98 1.42 -9.28 3.45
CA ALA A 98 1.34 -10.11 2.26
C ALA A 98 0.20 -11.14 2.36
N HIS A 99 0.08 -11.77 3.52
CA HIS A 99 -0.82 -12.91 3.74
C HIS A 99 -2.17 -12.55 4.38
N THR A 100 -2.40 -11.27 4.70
CA THR A 100 -3.67 -10.82 5.30
C THR A 100 -4.48 -10.01 4.28
N ALA A 101 -5.71 -10.47 4.00
CA ALA A 101 -6.62 -9.78 3.07
C ALA A 101 -7.18 -8.47 3.68
N ALA A 102 -7.16 -7.39 2.89
CA ALA A 102 -7.69 -6.07 3.29
C ALA A 102 -9.22 -6.05 3.44
N LYS A 103 -9.79 -5.51 4.51
CA LYS A 103 -11.27 -5.52 4.66
C LYS A 103 -11.95 -4.33 4.00
N ASN A 104 -11.20 -3.26 3.77
CA ASN A 104 -11.69 -1.99 3.25
C ASN A 104 -10.57 -1.25 2.50
N LEU A 105 -10.89 -0.09 1.91
CA LEU A 105 -9.92 0.70 1.15
C LEU A 105 -8.80 1.32 1.99
N HIS A 106 -9.02 1.54 3.30
CA HIS A 106 -7.97 2.03 4.20
C HIS A 106 -6.91 0.95 4.45
N ASP A 107 -7.33 -0.29 4.67
CA ASP A 107 -6.44 -1.46 4.76
C ASP A 107 -5.66 -1.66 3.46
N LEU A 108 -6.34 -1.57 2.31
CA LEU A 108 -5.72 -1.70 0.99
C LEU A 108 -4.65 -0.61 0.79
N LYS A 109 -4.97 0.64 1.14
CA LYS A 109 -4.00 1.74 1.10
C LYS A 109 -2.80 1.46 1.99
N ALA A 110 -3.02 1.00 3.22
CA ALA A 110 -1.93 0.69 4.14
C ALA A 110 -0.98 -0.40 3.58
N LYS A 111 -1.52 -1.44 2.93
CA LYS A 111 -0.71 -2.44 2.22
C LYS A 111 0.06 -1.84 1.05
N ALA A 112 -0.61 -1.02 0.24
CA ALA A 112 0.00 -0.38 -0.92
C ALA A 112 1.13 0.57 -0.54
N ASP A 113 1.01 1.30 0.58
CA ASP A 113 2.06 2.21 1.07
C ASP A 113 3.38 1.44 1.36
N VAL A 114 3.30 0.23 1.91
CA VAL A 114 4.48 -0.65 2.13
C VAL A 114 4.95 -1.29 0.83
N ALA A 115 4.03 -1.82 0.02
CA ALA A 115 4.34 -2.49 -1.25
C ALA A 115 5.08 -1.58 -2.24
N ASN A 116 4.71 -0.29 -2.30
CA ASN A 116 5.32 0.70 -3.18
C ASN A 116 6.80 0.99 -2.84
N LEU A 117 7.25 0.64 -1.64
CA LEU A 117 8.66 0.78 -1.23
C LEU A 117 9.41 -0.53 -1.42
N GLU A 118 8.89 -1.62 -0.84
CA GLU A 118 9.61 -2.89 -0.81
C GLU A 118 9.68 -3.57 -2.18
N PHE A 119 8.61 -3.52 -2.98
CA PHE A 119 8.61 -4.22 -4.26
C PHE A 119 9.65 -3.68 -5.26
N PRO A 120 9.78 -2.34 -5.47
CA PRO A 120 10.85 -1.79 -6.29
C PRO A 120 12.26 -2.10 -5.74
N GLU A 121 12.46 -1.93 -4.43
CA GLU A 121 13.76 -2.21 -3.79
C GLU A 121 14.16 -3.68 -3.97
N TYR A 122 13.19 -4.59 -3.86
CA TYR A 122 13.41 -6.00 -4.11
C TYR A 122 13.76 -6.30 -5.57
N CYS A 123 13.07 -5.66 -6.52
CA CYS A 123 13.35 -5.81 -7.96
C CYS A 123 14.74 -5.29 -8.36
N ASP A 124 15.22 -4.24 -7.69
CA ASP A 124 16.53 -3.65 -7.96
C ASP A 124 17.68 -4.46 -7.35
N ALA A 125 17.45 -5.09 -6.18
CA ALA A 125 18.49 -5.77 -5.43
C ALA A 125 18.57 -7.29 -5.66
N PHE A 126 17.47 -7.94 -6.08
CA PHE A 126 17.36 -9.40 -6.11
C PHE A 126 16.76 -9.93 -7.41
N VAL A 127 17.04 -11.21 -7.69
CA VAL A 127 16.28 -11.97 -8.69
C VAL A 127 14.91 -12.27 -8.10
N MET A 128 13.85 -11.88 -8.80
CA MET A 128 12.50 -12.03 -8.29
C MET A 128 12.13 -13.50 -8.04
N ASP A 129 11.77 -13.80 -6.79
CA ASP A 129 11.11 -15.06 -6.42
C ASP A 129 9.62 -14.84 -6.19
N ALA A 130 8.78 -15.65 -6.85
CA ALA A 130 7.34 -15.59 -6.70
C ALA A 130 6.88 -15.93 -5.27
N SER A 131 7.66 -16.69 -4.49
CA SER A 131 7.35 -17.00 -3.08
C SER A 131 7.79 -15.92 -2.09
N SER A 132 8.52 -14.88 -2.52
CA SER A 132 8.96 -13.82 -1.61
C SER A 132 7.79 -12.98 -1.09
N ASP A 133 7.88 -12.53 0.16
CA ASP A 133 6.81 -11.78 0.82
C ASP A 133 6.56 -10.42 0.13
N GLU A 134 7.59 -9.82 -0.46
CA GLU A 134 7.53 -8.57 -1.22
C GLU A 134 6.70 -8.74 -2.50
N VAL A 135 6.94 -9.83 -3.23
CA VAL A 135 6.15 -10.18 -4.43
C VAL A 135 4.73 -10.57 -4.04
N GLN A 136 4.57 -11.37 -2.99
CA GLN A 136 3.25 -11.75 -2.48
C GLN A 136 2.46 -10.53 -2.01
N LEU A 137 3.10 -9.56 -1.36
CA LEU A 137 2.46 -8.31 -0.95
C LEU A 137 1.95 -7.51 -2.15
N ALA A 138 2.76 -7.35 -3.20
CA ALA A 138 2.34 -6.67 -4.42
C ALA A 138 1.15 -7.39 -5.10
N ILE A 139 1.20 -8.72 -5.20
CA ILE A 139 0.09 -9.54 -5.74
C ILE A 139 -1.17 -9.37 -4.87
N SER A 140 -1.01 -9.39 -3.55
CA SER A 140 -2.08 -9.28 -2.57
C SER A 140 -2.81 -7.94 -2.65
N VAL A 141 -2.07 -6.84 -2.91
CA VAL A 141 -2.68 -5.51 -3.18
C VAL A 141 -3.56 -5.55 -4.43
N ILE A 142 -3.12 -6.19 -5.52
CA ILE A 142 -3.90 -6.31 -6.76
C ILE A 142 -5.15 -7.16 -6.50
N ALA A 143 -5.01 -8.29 -5.83
CA ALA A 143 -6.13 -9.19 -5.50
C ALA A 143 -7.18 -8.48 -4.62
N ASP A 144 -6.74 -7.73 -3.61
CA ASP A 144 -7.61 -6.98 -2.72
C ASP A 144 -8.30 -5.82 -3.46
N LEU A 145 -7.61 -5.12 -4.38
CA LEU A 145 -8.21 -4.09 -5.22
C LEU A 145 -9.35 -4.65 -6.07
N VAL A 146 -9.13 -5.78 -6.75
CA VAL A 146 -10.16 -6.43 -7.57
C VAL A 146 -11.36 -6.86 -6.72
N ARG A 147 -11.12 -7.34 -5.50
CA ARG A 147 -12.19 -7.79 -4.59
C ARG A 147 -12.99 -6.63 -4.00
N LEU A 148 -12.33 -5.53 -3.63
CA LEU A 148 -12.95 -4.38 -2.97
C LEU A 148 -13.55 -3.38 -3.96
N CYS A 149 -12.98 -3.30 -5.16
CA CYS A 149 -13.47 -2.50 -6.27
C CYS A 149 -13.78 -3.44 -7.45
N PRO A 150 -14.83 -4.27 -7.36
CA PRO A 150 -15.23 -5.07 -8.49
C PRO A 150 -15.47 -4.12 -9.67
N PRO A 151 -14.99 -4.44 -10.88
CA PRO A 151 -15.25 -3.62 -12.03
C PRO A 151 -16.76 -3.47 -12.12
N VAL A 152 -17.23 -2.22 -12.10
CA VAL A 152 -18.59 -1.89 -12.55
C VAL A 152 -18.70 -2.57 -13.91
N ALA A 153 -19.51 -3.62 -13.95
CA ALA A 153 -19.66 -4.48 -15.11
C ALA A 153 -19.82 -3.59 -16.35
N LEU A 154 -19.09 -3.90 -17.41
CA LEU A 154 -19.60 -4.14 -18.77
C LEU A 154 -20.94 -3.47 -19.21
N ASP A 155 -21.28 -2.28 -18.73
CA ASP A 155 -22.46 -1.50 -19.11
C ASP A 155 -22.30 -0.89 -20.52
N GLY A 156 -21.16 -1.15 -21.17
CA GLY A 156 -20.87 -0.78 -22.55
C GLY A 156 -21.20 -1.85 -23.59
N TYR A 157 -21.41 -3.12 -23.24
CA TYR A 157 -21.87 -4.13 -24.21
C TYR A 157 -23.40 -4.10 -24.33
N LYS A 158 -23.93 -2.94 -24.77
CA LYS A 158 -25.19 -2.96 -25.53
C LYS A 158 -24.92 -3.83 -26.76
N LYS A 159 -25.49 -5.03 -26.74
CA LYS A 159 -25.72 -5.84 -27.95
C LYS A 159 -26.19 -4.87 -29.05
N PRO A 160 -25.52 -4.75 -30.22
CA PRO A 160 -26.10 -3.99 -31.32
C PRO A 160 -27.36 -4.71 -31.77
N SER A 161 -28.50 -4.26 -31.25
CA SER A 161 -29.81 -4.49 -31.82
C SER A 161 -29.92 -3.58 -33.04
N SER A 162 -29.45 -4.06 -34.19
CA SER A 162 -29.79 -3.52 -35.50
C SER A 162 -29.72 -4.67 -36.49
N LEU A 163 -30.87 -5.21 -36.87
CA LEU A 163 -31.54 -4.81 -38.12
C LEU A 163 -30.72 -5.25 -39.34
N PHE A 164 -30.76 -6.54 -39.63
CA PHE A 164 -30.80 -7.00 -41.01
C PHE A 164 -32.21 -7.55 -41.24
N SER A 165 -33.07 -6.67 -41.75
CA SER A 165 -34.17 -7.06 -42.63
C SER A 165 -33.63 -7.24 -44.03
#